data_AF-A0A9P7U8M3-F1
#
_entry.id   AF-A0A9P7U8M3-F1
#
_cell.length_a   1.000
_cell.length_b   1.000
_cell.length_c   1.000
_cell.angle_alpha   90.00
_cell.angle_beta   90.00
_cell.angle_gamma   90.00
#
_symmetry.space_group_name_H-M   'P 1'
#
loop_
_entity.id
_entity.type
_entity.pdbx_description
1 polymer ?
#
loop_
_entity_poly.entity_id
_entity_poly.type
_entity_poly.pdbx_seq_one_letter_code
_entity_poly.pdbx_strand_id
1 'polypeptide(L)'
;MPSMKNPNGPSKNRLAARAAASKKVRRQRSEFAKNKISKKDIARGARPGILPTSGPGARLSGKKARKLEKKMGYALKRRVETEGDSDMKDAPNMEAEVEKQLNEENEMEVL
;
A
#
# COMPACT_ATOMS: atom_id res chain seq x y z
N MET A 1 39.53 28.86 17.52
CA MET A 1 40.31 29.43 18.62
C MET A 1 39.40 29.80 19.78
N PRO A 2 39.88 29.68 21.03
CA PRO A 2 39.22 30.22 22.23
C PRO A 2 38.97 31.73 22.13
N SER A 3 38.04 32.26 22.93
CA SER A 3 37.84 33.71 23.03
C SER A 3 39.04 34.36 23.75
N MET A 4 39.55 35.47 23.24
CA MET A 4 40.58 36.28 23.91
C MET A 4 40.12 36.75 25.32
N LYS A 5 38.82 37.02 25.50
CA LYS A 5 38.23 37.47 26.77
C LYS A 5 37.84 36.33 27.72
N ASN A 6 37.65 35.12 27.19
CA ASN A 6 37.30 33.94 27.98
C ASN A 6 37.92 32.71 27.31
N PRO A 7 39.18 32.37 27.66
CA PRO A 7 39.89 31.26 27.03
C PRO A 7 39.23 29.90 27.33
N ASN A 8 38.40 29.81 28.38
CA ASN A 8 37.60 28.62 28.70
C ASN A 8 36.34 28.52 27.83
N GLY A 9 35.99 29.59 27.11
CA GLY A 9 34.81 29.71 26.28
C GLY A 9 35.10 29.68 24.77
N PRO A 10 34.15 29.21 23.95
CA PRO A 10 34.24 29.36 22.51
C PRO A 10 34.25 30.84 22.12
N SER A 11 35.02 31.18 21.08
CA SER A 11 34.99 32.53 20.48
C SER A 11 33.62 32.87 19.89
N LYS A 12 33.32 34.18 19.79
CA LYS A 12 32.09 34.69 19.17
C LYS A 12 31.84 34.10 17.78
N ASN A 13 32.89 33.97 16.96
CA ASN A 13 32.80 33.40 15.62
C ASN A 13 32.38 31.92 15.66
N ARG A 14 32.88 31.16 16.64
CA ARG A 14 32.48 29.75 16.83
C ARG A 14 31.03 29.64 17.29
N LEU A 15 30.54 30.56 18.13
CA LEU A 15 29.14 30.62 18.52
C LEU A 15 28.23 30.96 17.33
N ALA A 16 28.60 31.94 16.51
CA ALA A 16 27.88 32.31 15.30
C ALA A 16 27.81 31.14 14.31
N ALA A 17 28.93 30.44 14.09
CA ALA A 17 28.98 29.25 13.23
C ALA A 17 28.07 28.12 13.74
N ARG A 18 28.04 27.87 15.06
CA ARG A 18 27.14 26.89 15.68
C ARG A 18 25.67 27.27 15.49
N ALA A 19 25.32 28.55 15.69
CA ALA A 19 23.96 29.04 15.48
C ALA A 19 23.53 28.94 14.01
N ALA A 20 24.43 29.25 13.07
CA ALA A 20 24.17 29.09 11.64
C ALA A 20 23.95 27.61 11.26
N ALA A 21 24.77 26.70 11.81
CA ALA A 21 24.62 25.26 11.61
C ALA A 21 23.28 24.73 12.15
N SER A 22 22.89 25.12 13.37
CA SER A 22 21.62 24.71 13.95
C SER A 22 20.42 25.26 13.18
N LYS A 23 20.48 26.52 12.71
CA LYS A 23 19.45 27.13 11.85
C LYS A 23 19.30 26.37 10.52
N LYS A 24 20.41 25.94 9.90
CA LYS A 24 20.40 25.13 8.67
C LYS A 24 19.70 23.79 8.90
N VAL A 25 20.05 23.08 9.98
CA VAL A 25 19.43 21.79 10.34
C VAL A 25 17.94 21.97 10.63
N ARG A 26 17.56 23.01 11.40
CA ARG A 26 16.16 23.32 11.68
C ARG A 26 15.36 23.58 10.41
N ARG A 27 15.91 24.38 9.49
CA ARG A 27 15.29 24.66 8.19
C ARG A 27 15.07 23.37 7.40
N GLN A 28 16.09 22.52 7.27
CA GLN A 28 15.97 21.24 6.59
C GLN A 28 14.85 20.39 7.20
N ARG A 29 14.85 20.21 8.54
CA ARG A 29 13.81 19.43 9.24
C ARG A 29 12.40 19.97 9.02
N SER A 30 12.24 21.30 9.07
CA SER A 30 10.94 21.94 8.81
C SER A 30 10.45 21.71 7.38
N GLU A 31 11.32 21.86 6.39
CA GLU A 31 10.97 21.62 4.98
C GLU A 31 10.62 20.15 4.69
N PHE A 32 11.31 19.20 5.33
CA PHE A 32 10.93 17.78 5.26
C PHE A 32 9.55 17.52 5.87
N ALA A 33 9.25 18.12 7.03
CA ALA A 33 7.98 17.94 7.73
C ALA A 33 6.79 18.54 6.95
N LYS A 34 6.98 19.69 6.30
CA LYS A 34 5.94 20.34 5.48
C LYS A 34 5.50 19.45 4.30
N ASN A 35 6.47 18.89 3.60
CA ASN A 35 6.22 18.18 2.34
C ASN A 35 5.88 16.69 2.54
N LYS A 36 6.13 16.14 3.73
CA LYS A 36 5.97 14.70 4.05
C LYS A 36 6.74 13.76 3.11
N ILE A 37 7.78 14.26 2.45
CA ILE A 37 8.63 13.49 1.53
C ILE A 37 9.82 12.93 2.31
N SER A 38 10.06 11.62 2.19
CA SER A 38 11.22 10.99 2.83
C SER A 38 12.52 11.39 2.13
N LYS A 39 13.66 11.40 2.86
CA LYS A 39 14.98 11.65 2.25
C LYS A 39 15.31 10.67 1.13
N LYS A 40 14.91 9.39 1.28
CA LYS A 40 15.11 8.35 0.27
C LYS A 40 14.37 8.67 -1.02
N ASP A 41 13.18 9.26 -0.90
CA ASP A 41 12.36 9.64 -2.05
C ASP A 41 12.87 10.90 -2.73
N ILE A 42 13.42 11.87 -1.98
CA ILE A 42 14.13 13.02 -2.58
C ILE A 42 15.32 12.54 -3.43
N ALA A 43 16.10 11.58 -2.94
CA ALA A 43 17.19 10.99 -3.72
C ALA A 43 16.72 10.32 -5.01
N ARG A 44 15.46 9.87 -5.07
CA ARG A 44 14.79 9.32 -6.26
C ARG A 44 14.00 10.37 -7.05
N GLY A 45 14.22 11.66 -6.78
CA GLY A 45 13.63 12.77 -7.52
C GLY A 45 12.25 13.24 -7.04
N ALA A 46 11.76 12.79 -5.89
CA ALA A 46 10.51 13.31 -5.33
C ALA A 46 10.65 14.77 -4.89
N ARG A 47 9.65 15.59 -5.22
CA ARG A 47 9.55 17.03 -4.89
C ARG A 47 8.12 17.33 -4.44
N PRO A 48 7.83 18.48 -3.81
CA PRO A 48 6.46 18.83 -3.46
C PRO A 48 5.55 18.76 -4.71
N GLY A 49 4.48 17.97 -4.65
CA GLY A 49 3.59 17.72 -5.79
C GLY A 49 4.09 16.71 -6.85
N ILE A 50 5.31 16.21 -6.74
CA ILE A 50 5.92 15.26 -7.69
C ILE A 50 6.35 13.99 -6.94
N LEU A 51 5.74 12.87 -7.31
CA LEU A 51 6.10 11.56 -6.78
C LEU A 51 7.50 11.11 -7.23
N PRO A 52 8.15 10.16 -6.51
CA PRO A 52 9.41 9.57 -6.95
C PRO A 52 9.35 9.05 -8.39
N THR A 53 10.47 9.12 -9.11
CA THR A 53 10.56 8.58 -10.47
C THR A 53 10.81 7.07 -10.49
N SER A 54 11.33 6.51 -9.39
CA SER A 54 11.73 5.11 -9.26
C SER A 54 11.43 4.53 -7.89
N GLY A 55 11.45 3.20 -7.80
CA GLY A 55 11.22 2.46 -6.57
C GLY A 55 9.73 2.25 -6.24
N PRO A 56 9.42 1.74 -5.03
CA PRO A 56 8.08 1.32 -4.65
C PRO A 56 7.07 2.47 -4.54
N GLY A 57 7.54 3.69 -4.23
CA GLY A 57 6.70 4.89 -4.16
C GLY A 57 6.49 5.59 -5.51
N ALA A 58 7.03 5.07 -6.61
CA ALA A 58 6.91 5.70 -7.91
C ALA A 58 5.51 5.52 -8.51
N ARG A 59 5.01 6.57 -9.18
CA ARG A 59 3.69 6.51 -9.80
C ARG A 59 3.70 5.54 -10.98
N LEU A 60 2.81 4.56 -10.96
CA LEU A 60 2.57 3.72 -12.12
C LEU A 60 1.85 4.54 -13.21
N SER A 61 2.21 4.32 -14.47
CA SER A 61 1.40 4.82 -15.59
C SER A 61 -0.01 4.22 -15.51
N GLY A 62 -1.04 5.02 -15.81
CA GLY A 62 -2.44 4.56 -15.74
C GLY A 62 -2.72 3.34 -16.63
N LYS A 63 -1.98 3.14 -17.73
CA LYS A 63 -2.07 1.91 -18.55
C LYS A 63 -1.52 0.69 -17.80
N LYS A 64 -0.44 0.87 -17.04
CA LYS A 64 0.20 -0.19 -16.27
C LYS A 64 -0.64 -0.56 -15.04
N ALA A 65 -1.20 0.42 -14.35
CA ALA A 65 -2.12 0.20 -13.22
C ALA A 65 -3.34 -0.63 -13.64
N ARG A 66 -4.06 -0.21 -14.70
CA ARG A 66 -5.20 -0.97 -15.25
C ARG A 66 -4.85 -2.39 -15.66
N LYS A 67 -3.65 -2.61 -16.25
CA LYS A 67 -3.19 -3.96 -16.61
C LYS A 67 -2.93 -4.82 -15.38
N LEU A 68 -2.39 -4.24 -14.32
CA LEU A 68 -2.10 -4.93 -13.06
C LEU A 68 -3.40 -5.33 -12.37
N GLU A 69 -4.36 -4.40 -12.25
CA GLU A 69 -5.70 -4.67 -11.70
C GLU A 69 -6.40 -5.82 -12.44
N LYS A 70 -6.41 -5.80 -13.78
CA LYS A 70 -6.97 -6.90 -14.58
C LYS A 70 -6.31 -8.24 -14.27
N LYS A 71 -4.98 -8.27 -14.19
CA LYS A 71 -4.23 -9.50 -13.87
C LYS A 71 -4.54 -10.00 -12.47
N MET A 72 -4.64 -9.11 -11.48
CA MET A 72 -5.04 -9.47 -10.12
C MET A 72 -6.47 -10.02 -10.09
N GLY A 73 -7.41 -9.42 -10.83
CA GLY A 73 -8.76 -9.94 -10.97
C GLY A 73 -8.79 -11.38 -11.52
N TYR A 74 -8.03 -11.66 -12.59
CA TYR A 74 -7.93 -13.03 -13.12
C TYR A 74 -7.21 -14.00 -12.20
N ALA A 75 -6.24 -13.53 -11.41
CA ALA A 75 -5.57 -14.36 -10.42
C ALA A 75 -6.51 -14.71 -9.26
N LEU A 76 -7.33 -13.76 -8.79
CA LEU A 76 -8.33 -13.99 -7.76
C LEU A 76 -9.43 -14.94 -8.24
N LYS A 77 -9.94 -14.79 -9.47
CA LYS A 77 -10.91 -15.73 -10.05
C LYS A 77 -10.36 -17.16 -10.09
N ARG A 78 -9.16 -17.34 -10.64
CA ARG A 78 -8.49 -18.65 -10.65
C ARG A 78 -8.27 -19.19 -9.25
N ARG A 79 -7.86 -18.34 -8.31
CA ARG A 79 -7.69 -18.74 -6.91
C ARG A 79 -9.01 -19.23 -6.32
N VAL A 80 -10.10 -18.50 -6.51
CA VAL A 80 -11.44 -18.89 -6.06
C VAL A 80 -11.92 -20.17 -6.77
N GLU A 81 -11.62 -20.37 -8.04
CA GLU A 81 -11.92 -21.63 -8.75
C GLU A 81 -11.08 -22.81 -8.26
N THR A 82 -9.81 -22.58 -7.87
CA THR A 82 -8.93 -23.63 -7.34
C THR A 82 -9.16 -23.93 -5.85
N GLU A 83 -9.54 -22.92 -5.07
CA GLU A 83 -9.89 -23.04 -3.65
C GLU A 83 -11.39 -23.37 -3.47
N GLY A 84 -12.20 -23.20 -4.51
CA GLY A 84 -13.65 -23.35 -4.48
C GLY A 84 -14.13 -24.70 -4.99
N ASP A 85 -14.20 -25.67 -4.07
CA ASP A 85 -15.26 -26.69 -4.04
C ASP A 85 -15.31 -27.47 -2.69
N SER A 86 -14.96 -26.85 -1.55
CA SER A 86 -15.04 -27.53 -0.24
C SER A 86 -16.32 -27.23 0.56
N ASP A 87 -17.11 -26.20 0.23
CA ASP A 87 -18.23 -25.75 1.09
C ASP A 87 -19.64 -25.97 0.50
N MET A 88 -19.80 -26.40 -0.76
CA MET A 88 -21.13 -26.56 -1.38
C MET A 88 -21.28 -27.84 -2.21
N LYS A 89 -20.73 -28.97 -1.74
CA LYS A 89 -20.99 -30.30 -2.33
C LYS A 89 -21.84 -31.24 -1.47
N ASP A 90 -22.24 -30.83 -0.27
CA ASP A 90 -22.98 -31.68 0.68
C ASP A 90 -24.38 -31.15 1.03
N ALA A 91 -24.94 -30.26 0.21
CA ALA A 91 -26.36 -29.95 0.29
C ALA A 91 -27.13 -30.92 -0.63
N PRO A 92 -27.96 -31.84 -0.10
CA PRO A 92 -28.82 -32.65 -0.94
C PRO A 92 -29.70 -31.74 -1.78
N ASN A 93 -29.79 -32.04 -3.08
CA ASN A 93 -30.62 -31.30 -4.03
C ASN A 93 -32.09 -31.68 -3.80
N MET A 94 -32.72 -31.07 -2.80
CA MET A 94 -34.08 -31.37 -2.35
C MET A 94 -35.12 -31.26 -3.49
N GLU A 95 -34.87 -30.41 -4.50
CA GLU A 95 -35.76 -30.27 -5.66
C GLU A 95 -35.81 -31.55 -6.52
N ALA A 96 -34.69 -32.28 -6.64
CA ALA A 96 -34.62 -33.52 -7.40
C ALA A 96 -35.20 -34.74 -6.65
N GLU A 97 -35.28 -34.69 -5.33
CA GLU A 97 -35.95 -35.73 -4.52
C GLU A 97 -37.47 -35.54 -4.51
N VAL A 98 -37.95 -34.30 -4.47
CA VAL A 98 -39.39 -33.98 -4.52
C VAL A 98 -40.00 -34.37 -5.87
N GLU A 99 -39.31 -34.17 -6.99
CA GLU A 99 -39.80 -34.60 -8.32
C GLU A 99 -39.89 -36.13 -8.46
N LYS A 100 -39.00 -36.88 -7.80
CA LYS A 100 -39.06 -38.35 -7.79
C LYS A 100 -40.22 -38.88 -6.97
N GLN A 101 -40.46 -38.29 -5.79
CA GLN A 101 -41.59 -38.68 -4.93
C GLN A 101 -42.94 -38.40 -5.60
N LEU A 102 -43.07 -37.25 -6.28
CA LEU A 102 -44.29 -36.92 -7.01
C LEU A 102 -44.55 -37.87 -8.20
N ASN A 103 -43.51 -38.36 -8.87
CA ASN A 103 -43.69 -39.34 -9.95
C ASN A 103 -44.00 -40.75 -9.42
N GLU A 104 -43.39 -41.17 -8.31
CA GLU A 104 -43.67 -42.47 -7.69
C GLU A 104 -45.08 -42.54 -7.08
N GLU A 105 -45.61 -41.45 -6.51
CA GLU A 105 -46.98 -41.40 -6.00
C GLU A 105 -48.02 -41.48 -7.13
N ASN A 106 -47.75 -40.84 -8.28
CA ASN A 106 -48.65 -40.88 -9.44
C ASN A 106 -48.71 -42.24 -10.14
N GLU A 107 -47.66 -43.08 -10.03
CA GLU A 107 -47.68 -44.45 -10.58
C GLU A 107 -48.42 -45.45 -9.68
N MET A 108 -48.57 -45.16 -8.39
CA MET A 108 -49.27 -46.02 -7.43
C MET A 108 -50.79 -45.75 -7.34
N GLU A 109 -51.27 -44.63 -7.88
CA GLU A 109 -52.70 -44.27 -7.89
C GLU A 109 -53.47 -44.84 -9.12
N VAL A 110 -52.78 -45.53 -10.05
CA VAL A 110 -53.33 -46.02 -11.33
C VAL A 110 -53.42 -47.56 -11.42
N LEU A 111 -53.22 -48.30 -10.32
CA LEU A 111 -53.43 -49.76 -10.23
C LEU A 111 -54.56 -50.12 -9.25
#